data_AF-A0A556TWB4-F1
#
_entry.id   AF-A0A556TWB4-F1
#
_cell.length_a   1.000
_cell.length_b   1.000
_cell.length_c   1.000
_cell.angle_alpha   90.00
_cell.angle_beta   90.00
_cell.angle_gamma   90.00
#
_symmetry.space_group_name_H-M   'P 1'
#
loop_
_entity.id
_entity.type
_entity.pdbx_description
1 polymer ?
#
loop_
_entity_poly.entity_id
_entity_poly.type
_entity_poly.pdbx_seq_one_letter_code
_entity_poly.pdbx_strand_id
1 'polypeptide(L)'
;MILNELRPGLKYEFVSESGESHAKNFVMSVTVDTQTFEGSGRNKKLAKARAAQAALSALFNMQLDQTPSRQPIPREGLQLHLPQVLADAVSRLVVDKFSELTDNFTSPHARRKVLAGVVMTTGTDVKEAQVICVSTGTKCINGEYMSDRGLALNDCHAEIIARRSLLRYLYMQLEYFLSNGKEEHEKSIFTRCEKHGYRLKDNVQFHLYISTSPCGDARIFSPHEAGVEDQGDRHPNRKARGQLRTKIESGEGTIPVRSSNTIQTWDGVLQGERLLTMSCSDKIARWNVVGIQGSLMSYFTEPIYFSSIILGSLYHADHLSRAMYQRIADIEHLPQQFTLNRPLLSGKHNPSPHFCFLSHTPEGGNKKIKKTGC
;
A
#
# COMPACT_ATOMS: atom_id res chain seq x y z
N MET A 1 28.64 -6.60 -0.65
CA MET A 1 29.98 -7.10 -0.27
C MET A 1 30.01 -8.60 -0.50
N ILE A 2 29.13 -9.35 0.19
CA ILE A 2 28.92 -10.80 0.05
C ILE A 2 28.88 -11.33 -1.41
N LEU A 3 28.10 -10.72 -2.31
CA LEU A 3 28.04 -11.20 -3.70
C LEU A 3 29.38 -11.14 -4.44
N ASN A 4 30.17 -10.09 -4.21
CA ASN A 4 31.50 -9.95 -4.83
C ASN A 4 32.54 -10.88 -4.19
N GLU A 5 32.30 -11.36 -2.96
CA GLU A 5 33.14 -12.36 -2.31
C GLU A 5 32.85 -13.76 -2.88
N LEU A 6 31.58 -14.08 -3.10
CA LEU A 6 31.16 -15.36 -3.71
C LEU A 6 31.53 -15.45 -5.21
N ARG A 7 31.49 -14.31 -5.91
CA ARG A 7 31.85 -14.17 -7.32
C ARG A 7 32.67 -12.88 -7.53
N PRO A 8 34.01 -12.97 -7.46
CA PRO A 8 34.87 -11.82 -7.71
C PRO A 8 34.77 -11.32 -9.17
N GLY A 9 34.90 -10.01 -9.38
CA GLY A 9 34.96 -9.40 -10.71
C GLY A 9 33.63 -9.01 -11.34
N LEU A 10 32.51 -9.12 -10.62
CA LEU A 10 31.19 -8.72 -11.11
C LEU A 10 31.12 -7.22 -11.46
N LYS A 11 30.54 -6.93 -12.62
CA LYS A 11 30.28 -5.58 -13.10
C LYS A 11 28.80 -5.25 -12.98
N TYR A 12 28.52 -4.05 -12.48
CA TYR A 12 27.16 -3.53 -12.38
C TYR A 12 26.96 -2.49 -13.48
N GLU A 13 25.91 -2.66 -14.27
CA GLU A 13 25.55 -1.79 -15.38
C GLU A 13 24.38 -0.89 -14.99
N PHE A 14 24.42 0.34 -15.48
CA PHE A 14 23.34 1.30 -15.26
C PHE A 14 22.30 1.11 -16.36
N VAL A 15 21.04 0.85 -15.97
CA VAL A 15 19.94 0.56 -16.89
C VAL A 15 19.15 1.83 -17.19
N SER A 16 18.65 2.51 -16.16
CA SER A 16 17.83 3.71 -16.33
C SER A 16 17.82 4.61 -15.11
N GLU A 17 17.49 5.88 -15.33
CA GLU A 17 17.22 6.89 -14.31
C GLU A 17 15.88 7.56 -14.65
N SER A 18 15.00 7.65 -13.66
CA SER A 18 13.70 8.29 -13.80
C SER A 18 13.38 9.18 -12.59
N GLY A 19 12.47 10.14 -12.77
CA GLY A 19 12.06 11.08 -11.73
C GLY A 19 12.87 12.38 -11.66
N GLU A 20 12.30 13.38 -10.98
CA GLU A 20 12.89 14.71 -10.81
C GLU A 20 14.14 14.69 -9.90
N SER A 21 14.95 15.76 -9.93
CA SER A 21 16.21 15.88 -9.17
C SER A 21 16.16 15.49 -7.69
N HIS A 22 15.02 15.70 -7.02
CA HIS A 22 14.83 15.39 -5.60
C HIS A 22 14.15 14.05 -5.32
N ALA A 23 13.69 13.36 -6.38
CA ALA A 23 12.95 12.09 -6.33
C ALA A 23 13.47 11.09 -7.39
N LYS A 24 14.77 11.15 -7.70
CA LYS A 24 15.43 10.28 -8.68
C LYS A 24 15.36 8.82 -8.26
N ASN A 25 15.04 7.95 -9.20
CA ASN A 25 15.07 6.51 -9.08
C ASN A 25 16.06 5.96 -10.11
N PHE A 26 17.06 5.21 -9.65
CA PHE A 26 18.11 4.60 -10.46
C PHE A 26 17.86 3.10 -10.55
N VAL A 27 18.00 2.52 -11.74
CA VAL A 27 17.97 1.08 -11.97
C VAL A 27 19.38 0.63 -12.35
N MET A 28 19.88 -0.38 -11.64
CA MET A 28 21.18 -1.01 -11.88
C MET A 28 20.97 -2.50 -12.12
N SER A 29 21.70 -3.07 -13.06
CA SER A 29 21.73 -4.52 -13.32
C SER A 29 23.08 -5.12 -12.96
N VAL A 30 23.10 -6.43 -12.70
CA VAL A 30 24.30 -7.25 -12.53
C VAL A 30 24.08 -8.61 -13.16
N THR A 31 25.02 -9.07 -13.98
CA THR A 31 24.96 -10.41 -14.58
C THR A 31 25.84 -11.36 -13.79
N VAL A 32 25.25 -12.42 -13.23
CA VAL A 32 25.92 -13.43 -12.42
C VAL A 32 25.54 -14.80 -12.98
N ASP A 33 26.53 -15.65 -13.28
CA ASP A 33 26.34 -17.02 -13.77
C ASP A 33 25.28 -17.10 -14.91
N THR A 34 25.46 -16.26 -15.94
CA THR A 34 24.60 -16.06 -17.14
C THR A 34 23.18 -15.52 -16.92
N GLN A 35 22.81 -15.17 -15.69
CA GLN A 35 21.53 -14.56 -15.35
C GLN A 35 21.70 -13.08 -15.01
N THR A 36 20.81 -12.23 -15.53
CA THR A 36 20.82 -10.78 -15.26
C THR A 36 19.82 -10.44 -14.17
N PHE A 37 20.29 -9.75 -13.14
CA PHE A 37 19.48 -9.30 -12.01
C PHE A 37 19.42 -7.78 -11.95
N GLU A 38 18.24 -7.22 -11.72
CA GLU A 38 18.05 -5.77 -11.62
C GLU A 38 17.64 -5.33 -10.22
N GLY A 39 18.03 -4.11 -9.86
CA GLY A 39 17.64 -3.46 -8.62
C GLY A 39 17.44 -1.96 -8.81
N SER A 40 16.36 -1.44 -8.25
CA SER A 40 16.02 -0.01 -8.30
C SER A 40 16.29 0.69 -6.97
N GLY A 41 16.61 1.99 -6.93
CA GLY A 41 16.78 2.73 -5.69
C GLY A 41 17.03 4.22 -5.86
N ARG A 42 16.87 4.99 -4.77
CA ARG A 42 17.05 6.46 -4.75
C ARG A 42 18.46 6.97 -5.09
N ASN A 43 19.44 6.06 -5.15
CA ASN A 43 20.79 6.33 -5.60
C ASN A 43 21.39 5.05 -6.19
N LYS A 44 22.43 5.20 -7.02
CA LYS A 44 23.11 4.07 -7.68
C LYS A 44 23.64 3.04 -6.68
N LYS A 45 24.08 3.46 -5.48
CA LYS A 45 24.59 2.55 -4.43
C LYS A 45 23.50 1.60 -3.93
N LEU A 46 22.31 2.12 -3.62
CA LEU A 46 21.16 1.34 -3.16
C LEU A 46 20.62 0.44 -4.28
N ALA A 47 20.56 0.94 -5.51
CA ALA A 47 20.15 0.16 -6.67
C ALA A 47 21.10 -1.03 -6.92
N LYS A 48 22.42 -0.82 -6.85
CA LYS A 48 23.43 -1.91 -6.89
C LYS A 48 23.25 -2.91 -5.75
N ALA A 49 23.06 -2.42 -4.52
CA ALA A 49 22.86 -3.30 -3.37
C ALA A 49 21.63 -4.21 -3.53
N ARG A 50 20.54 -3.66 -4.08
CA ARG A 50 19.31 -4.42 -4.37
C ARG A 50 19.47 -5.42 -5.50
N ALA A 51 20.17 -5.04 -6.58
CA ALA A 51 20.49 -5.97 -7.67
C ALA A 51 21.34 -7.14 -7.15
N ALA A 52 22.30 -6.85 -6.27
CA ALA A 52 23.13 -7.86 -5.62
C ALA A 52 22.32 -8.80 -4.71
N GLN A 53 21.38 -8.25 -3.93
CA GLN A 53 20.50 -9.02 -3.06
C GLN A 53 19.58 -9.96 -3.87
N ALA A 54 19.06 -9.49 -5.01
CA ALA A 54 18.28 -10.33 -5.91
C ALA A 54 19.09 -11.53 -6.43
N ALA A 55 20.34 -11.29 -6.87
CA ALA A 55 21.24 -12.36 -7.30
C ALA A 55 21.59 -13.34 -6.16
N LEU A 56 21.84 -12.84 -4.94
CA LEU A 56 22.12 -13.68 -3.77
C LEU A 56 20.94 -14.57 -3.38
N SER A 57 19.73 -14.02 -3.44
CA SER A 57 18.52 -14.80 -3.13
C SER A 57 18.24 -15.86 -4.19
N ALA A 58 18.46 -15.55 -5.47
CA ALA A 58 18.15 -16.46 -6.57
C ALA A 58 19.20 -17.58 -6.74
N LEU A 59 20.49 -17.23 -6.68
CA LEU A 59 21.58 -18.18 -6.97
C LEU A 59 22.09 -18.92 -5.73
N PHE A 60 22.02 -18.30 -4.56
CA PHE A 60 22.63 -18.83 -3.34
C PHE A 60 21.61 -19.06 -2.22
N ASN A 61 20.31 -18.82 -2.47
CA ASN A 61 19.23 -18.90 -1.48
C ASN A 61 19.51 -18.10 -0.18
N MET A 62 20.32 -17.04 -0.28
CA MET A 62 20.70 -16.21 0.86
C MET A 62 19.77 -15.00 0.97
N GLN A 63 18.91 -14.99 1.98
CA GLN A 63 18.04 -13.85 2.28
C GLN A 63 18.65 -12.97 3.37
N LEU A 64 19.34 -11.90 2.95
CA LEU A 64 20.07 -10.99 3.85
C LEU A 64 19.19 -10.03 4.67
N ASP A 65 17.88 -9.95 4.40
CA ASP A 65 16.96 -8.95 4.97
C ASP A 65 15.86 -9.57 5.87
N GLN A 66 16.04 -10.80 6.37
CA GLN A 66 15.06 -11.47 7.25
C GLN A 66 15.10 -10.94 8.71
N THR A 67 15.11 -9.64 8.94
CA THR A 67 14.71 -9.18 10.28
C THR A 67 13.23 -9.53 10.46
N PRO A 68 12.80 -10.15 11.57
CA PRO A 68 11.38 -10.49 11.81
C PRO A 68 10.44 -9.30 11.56
N SER A 69 10.92 -8.09 11.85
CA SER A 69 10.25 -6.82 11.59
C SER A 69 9.90 -6.52 10.12
N ARG A 70 10.48 -7.21 9.14
CA ARG A 70 10.17 -7.03 7.70
C ARG A 70 9.38 -8.16 7.08
N GLN A 71 9.12 -9.23 7.83
CA GLN A 71 8.29 -10.34 7.36
C GLN A 71 6.82 -9.91 7.28
N PRO A 72 6.08 -10.33 6.24
CA PRO A 72 4.64 -10.10 6.16
C PRO A 72 3.91 -10.75 7.34
N ILE A 73 2.90 -10.08 7.87
CA ILE A 73 1.99 -10.66 8.88
C ILE A 73 0.76 -11.18 8.14
N PRO A 74 0.50 -12.51 8.17
CA PRO A 74 -0.62 -13.10 7.46
C PRO A 74 -1.96 -12.57 8.00
N ARG A 75 -2.98 -12.66 7.14
CA ARG A 75 -4.36 -12.32 7.50
C ARG A 75 -4.97 -13.40 8.39
N GLU A 76 -5.88 -13.03 9.28
CA GLU A 76 -6.80 -14.00 9.89
C GLU A 76 -7.97 -14.33 8.94
N GLY A 77 -8.12 -15.60 8.57
CA GLY A 77 -9.19 -16.09 7.69
C GLY A 77 -8.70 -16.42 6.28
N LEU A 78 -9.56 -16.19 5.27
CA LEU A 78 -9.30 -16.61 3.90
C LEU A 78 -8.17 -15.80 3.25
N GLN A 79 -7.06 -16.49 2.97
CA GLN A 79 -5.91 -15.95 2.25
C GLN A 79 -5.78 -16.66 0.89
N LEU A 80 -6.16 -15.96 -0.18
CA LEU A 80 -6.21 -16.50 -1.54
C LEU A 80 -4.85 -16.49 -2.25
N HIS A 81 -3.92 -15.66 -1.77
CA HIS A 81 -2.67 -15.36 -2.46
C HIS A 81 -1.47 -15.43 -1.51
N LEU A 82 -0.29 -15.73 -2.04
CA LEU A 82 0.96 -15.63 -1.28
C LEU A 82 1.20 -14.16 -0.91
N PRO A 83 1.51 -13.82 0.37
CA PRO A 83 1.57 -12.44 0.86
C PRO A 83 2.39 -11.51 -0.01
N GLN A 84 3.60 -11.97 -0.36
CA GLN A 84 4.57 -11.13 -1.04
C GLN A 84 4.24 -10.93 -2.52
N VAL A 85 3.76 -11.98 -3.20
CA VAL A 85 3.32 -11.91 -4.60
C VAL A 85 2.16 -10.93 -4.74
N LEU A 86 1.20 -10.99 -3.81
CA LEU A 86 0.08 -10.04 -3.78
C LEU A 86 0.57 -8.61 -3.50
N ALA A 87 1.47 -8.43 -2.51
CA ALA A 87 2.01 -7.13 -2.17
C ALA A 87 2.71 -6.44 -3.35
N ASP A 88 3.53 -7.20 -4.08
CA ASP A 88 4.29 -6.69 -5.22
C ASP A 88 3.36 -6.39 -6.41
N ALA A 89 2.40 -7.27 -6.68
CA ALA A 89 1.41 -7.07 -7.74
C ALA A 89 0.54 -5.82 -7.49
N VAL A 90 -0.03 -5.68 -6.29
CA VAL A 90 -0.85 -4.51 -5.93
C VAL A 90 -0.02 -3.22 -5.99
N SER A 91 1.20 -3.24 -5.44
CA SER A 91 2.09 -2.07 -5.51
C SER A 91 2.40 -1.68 -6.95
N ARG A 92 2.66 -2.66 -7.83
CA ARG A 92 2.96 -2.43 -9.24
C ARG A 92 1.74 -1.86 -9.97
N LEU A 93 0.59 -2.51 -9.86
CA LEU A 93 -0.66 -2.08 -10.50
C LEU A 93 -1.04 -0.62 -10.15
N VAL A 94 -0.92 -0.23 -8.88
CA VAL A 94 -1.22 1.16 -8.47
C VAL A 94 -0.21 2.16 -9.04
N VAL A 95 1.08 1.81 -9.09
CA VAL A 95 2.12 2.68 -9.66
C VAL A 95 1.98 2.81 -11.17
N ASP A 96 1.74 1.69 -11.87
CA ASP A 96 1.54 1.66 -13.32
C ASP A 96 0.31 2.49 -13.70
N LYS A 97 -0.82 2.31 -12.99
CA LYS A 97 -2.02 3.10 -13.25
C LYS A 97 -1.82 4.58 -12.98
N PHE A 98 -1.05 4.94 -11.95
CA PHE A 98 -0.69 6.34 -11.72
C PHE A 98 0.19 6.91 -12.83
N SER A 99 1.14 6.10 -13.36
CA SER A 99 1.98 6.46 -14.50
C SER A 99 1.13 6.78 -15.73
N GLU A 100 0.19 5.89 -16.07
CA GLU A 100 -0.75 6.05 -17.17
C GLU A 100 -1.57 7.34 -17.04
N LEU A 101 -2.11 7.61 -15.85
CA LEU A 101 -2.93 8.80 -15.57
C LEU A 101 -2.13 10.12 -15.56
N THR A 102 -0.80 10.07 -15.60
CA THR A 102 0.07 11.25 -15.50
C THR A 102 1.08 11.35 -16.65
N ASP A 103 0.71 10.82 -17.82
CA ASP A 103 1.52 10.84 -19.03
C ASP A 103 2.92 10.28 -18.79
N ASN A 104 3.00 9.08 -18.23
CA ASN A 104 4.25 8.42 -17.83
C ASN A 104 5.08 9.26 -16.84
N PHE A 105 4.42 9.86 -15.84
CA PHE A 105 4.99 10.75 -14.83
C PHE A 105 5.54 12.10 -15.34
N THR A 106 5.22 12.50 -16.56
CA THR A 106 5.67 13.79 -17.12
C THR A 106 4.73 14.94 -16.77
N SER A 107 3.47 14.65 -16.45
CA SER A 107 2.50 15.65 -16.00
C SER A 107 2.97 16.34 -14.70
N PRO A 108 2.75 17.66 -14.52
CA PRO A 108 3.02 18.36 -13.25
C PRO A 108 2.32 17.73 -12.04
N HIS A 109 1.19 17.05 -12.27
CA HIS A 109 0.42 16.35 -11.23
C HIS A 109 1.04 15.01 -10.81
N ALA A 110 2.06 14.53 -11.51
CA ALA A 110 2.85 13.36 -11.10
C ALA A 110 3.67 13.63 -9.83
N ARG A 111 3.95 14.91 -9.52
CA ARG A 111 4.78 15.31 -8.38
C ARG A 111 4.06 15.04 -7.06
N ARG A 112 4.59 14.09 -6.28
CA ARG A 112 3.93 13.60 -5.07
C ARG A 112 4.93 13.16 -4.01
N LYS A 113 4.47 13.19 -2.76
CA LYS A 113 5.18 12.59 -1.61
C LYS A 113 4.62 11.23 -1.23
N VAL A 114 3.30 11.09 -1.20
CA VAL A 114 2.59 9.84 -0.90
C VAL A 114 1.64 9.52 -2.04
N LEU A 115 1.66 8.25 -2.47
CA LEU A 115 0.75 7.62 -3.42
C LEU A 115 -0.01 6.52 -2.67
N ALA A 116 -1.31 6.44 -2.87
CA ALA A 116 -2.14 5.35 -2.35
C ALA A 116 -3.13 4.88 -3.42
N GLY A 117 -3.60 3.65 -3.29
CA GLY A 117 -4.61 3.10 -4.18
C GLY A 117 -5.29 1.89 -3.58
N VAL A 118 -6.42 1.53 -4.16
CA VAL A 118 -7.15 0.30 -3.81
C VAL A 118 -7.21 -0.58 -5.04
N VAL A 119 -6.86 -1.84 -4.85
CA VAL A 119 -6.95 -2.89 -5.87
C VAL A 119 -7.97 -3.93 -5.41
N MET A 120 -8.78 -4.43 -6.33
CA MET A 120 -9.73 -5.51 -6.12
C MET A 120 -9.19 -6.80 -6.73
N THR A 121 -9.39 -7.93 -6.06
CA THR A 121 -9.21 -9.27 -6.64
C THR A 121 -10.54 -10.04 -6.61
N THR A 122 -10.72 -10.93 -7.58
CA THR A 122 -11.92 -11.77 -7.75
C THR A 122 -11.51 -13.24 -7.88
N GLY A 123 -11.08 -13.86 -6.78
CA GLY A 123 -10.60 -15.25 -6.78
C GLY A 123 -9.10 -15.37 -6.55
N THR A 124 -8.48 -16.42 -7.09
CA THR A 124 -7.10 -16.83 -6.78
C THR A 124 -6.04 -16.36 -7.78
N ASP A 125 -6.43 -15.91 -8.98
CA ASP A 125 -5.46 -15.40 -9.95
C ASP A 125 -5.24 -13.89 -9.76
N VAL A 126 -4.05 -13.53 -9.27
CA VAL A 126 -3.63 -12.14 -9.09
C VAL A 126 -3.61 -11.36 -10.41
N LYS A 127 -3.55 -12.03 -11.56
CA LYS A 127 -3.59 -11.38 -12.88
C LYS A 127 -4.92 -10.72 -13.18
N GLU A 128 -6.01 -11.19 -12.58
CA GLU A 128 -7.35 -10.59 -12.72
C GLU A 128 -7.56 -9.38 -11.81
N ALA A 129 -6.54 -8.98 -11.05
CA ALA A 129 -6.62 -7.85 -10.14
C ALA A 129 -6.89 -6.53 -10.88
N GLN A 130 -7.84 -5.75 -10.37
CA GLN A 130 -8.28 -4.48 -10.98
C GLN A 130 -7.97 -3.31 -10.06
N VAL A 131 -7.35 -2.25 -10.60
CA VAL A 131 -7.15 -1.01 -9.87
C VAL A 131 -8.48 -0.25 -9.79
N ILE A 132 -9.02 -0.10 -8.58
CA ILE A 132 -10.29 0.59 -8.35
C ILE A 132 -10.08 2.10 -8.26
N CYS A 133 -9.04 2.53 -7.55
CA CYS A 133 -8.72 3.94 -7.43
C CYS A 133 -7.25 4.19 -7.15
N VAL A 134 -6.79 5.37 -7.54
CA VAL A 134 -5.45 5.91 -7.27
C VAL A 134 -5.62 7.31 -6.69
N SER A 135 -4.72 7.70 -5.79
CA SER A 135 -4.74 9.01 -5.13
C SER A 135 -3.36 9.42 -4.62
N THR A 136 -3.15 10.72 -4.48
CA THR A 136 -1.96 11.30 -3.86
C THR A 136 -2.37 12.37 -2.85
N GLY A 137 -1.46 12.74 -1.95
CA GLY A 137 -1.67 13.86 -1.02
C GLY A 137 -1.17 13.59 0.40
N THR A 138 -0.87 14.67 1.13
CA THR A 138 -0.24 14.64 2.47
C THR A 138 -0.69 15.78 3.39
N LYS A 139 -1.73 16.52 3.00
CA LYS A 139 -2.20 17.70 3.72
C LYS A 139 -3.68 17.58 4.06
N CYS A 140 -4.10 18.36 5.05
CA CYS A 140 -5.50 18.55 5.42
C CYS A 140 -5.92 19.98 5.10
N ILE A 141 -7.23 20.22 5.17
CA ILE A 141 -7.77 21.57 5.07
C ILE A 141 -7.30 22.44 6.24
N ASN A 142 -7.28 23.76 6.03
CA ASN A 142 -7.21 24.73 7.13
C ASN A 142 -8.62 24.90 7.72
N GLY A 143 -8.72 25.11 9.04
CA GLY A 143 -9.96 25.39 9.74
C GLY A 143 -10.81 26.48 9.07
N GLU A 144 -10.17 27.55 8.59
CA GLU A 144 -10.84 28.70 7.94
C GLU A 144 -11.57 28.35 6.63
N TYR A 145 -11.23 27.22 6.00
CA TYR A 145 -11.82 26.77 4.73
C TYR A 145 -12.81 25.61 4.89
N MET A 146 -13.17 25.25 6.13
CA MET A 146 -14.19 24.24 6.36
C MET A 146 -15.54 24.64 5.76
N SER A 147 -16.32 23.66 5.33
CA SER A 147 -17.64 23.88 4.73
C SER A 147 -18.75 23.37 5.64
N ASP A 148 -19.70 24.24 5.94
CA ASP A 148 -20.97 23.96 6.62
C ASP A 148 -21.96 23.16 5.75
N ARG A 149 -21.80 23.23 4.41
CA ARG A 149 -22.60 22.50 3.40
C ARG A 149 -21.97 21.20 2.93
N GLY A 150 -20.85 20.77 3.53
CA GLY A 150 -20.17 19.53 3.15
C GLY A 150 -19.50 19.55 1.77
N LEU A 151 -19.14 20.73 1.27
CA LEU A 151 -18.50 20.90 -0.05
C LEU A 151 -16.96 20.85 -0.02
N ALA A 152 -16.36 20.74 1.17
CA ALA A 152 -14.92 20.74 1.37
C ALA A 152 -14.40 19.37 1.85
N LEU A 153 -13.18 19.02 1.41
CA LEU A 153 -12.48 17.82 1.86
C LEU A 153 -11.57 18.14 3.05
N ASN A 154 -11.96 17.70 4.25
CA ASN A 154 -11.18 17.97 5.45
C ASN A 154 -9.79 17.30 5.46
N ASP A 155 -9.67 16.13 4.84
CA ASP A 155 -8.45 15.33 4.85
C ASP A 155 -8.12 14.79 3.45
N CYS A 156 -7.00 15.26 2.91
CA CYS A 156 -6.48 14.92 1.59
C CYS A 156 -5.18 14.10 1.67
N HIS A 157 -4.95 13.35 2.75
CA HIS A 157 -3.93 12.30 2.70
C HIS A 157 -4.36 11.21 1.72
N ALA A 158 -3.41 10.71 0.94
CA ALA A 158 -3.66 9.78 -0.16
C ALA A 158 -4.55 8.60 0.27
N GLU A 159 -4.20 7.90 1.35
CA GLU A 159 -4.93 6.74 1.85
C GLU A 159 -6.39 7.06 2.27
N ILE A 160 -6.66 8.29 2.70
CA ILE A 160 -8.01 8.75 3.05
C ILE A 160 -8.82 9.03 1.78
N ILE A 161 -8.20 9.67 0.78
CA ILE A 161 -8.81 9.92 -0.53
C ILE A 161 -9.08 8.60 -1.25
N ALA A 162 -8.15 7.64 -1.21
CA ALA A 162 -8.34 6.30 -1.77
C ALA A 162 -9.62 5.64 -1.22
N ARG A 163 -9.85 5.69 0.10
CA ARG A 163 -11.10 5.18 0.67
C ARG A 163 -12.33 5.94 0.17
N ARG A 164 -12.29 7.27 0.07
CA ARG A 164 -13.42 8.06 -0.44
C ARG A 164 -13.74 7.71 -1.90
N SER A 165 -12.71 7.51 -2.72
CA SER A 165 -12.86 7.05 -4.10
C SER A 165 -13.43 5.63 -4.18
N LEU A 166 -13.03 4.74 -3.25
CA LEU A 166 -13.64 3.42 -3.13
C LEU A 166 -15.14 3.51 -2.80
N LEU A 167 -15.59 4.46 -1.96
CA LEU A 167 -17.03 4.64 -1.72
C LEU A 167 -17.81 4.95 -3.00
N ARG A 168 -17.25 5.80 -3.89
CA ARG A 168 -17.87 6.08 -5.19
C ARG A 168 -18.00 4.81 -6.03
N TYR A 169 -16.97 3.97 -6.03
CA TYR A 169 -17.02 2.66 -6.70
C TYR A 169 -18.09 1.75 -6.08
N LEU A 170 -18.19 1.67 -4.75
CA LEU A 170 -19.22 0.86 -4.09
C LEU A 170 -20.64 1.33 -4.42
N TYR A 171 -20.89 2.65 -4.47
CA TYR A 171 -22.20 3.17 -4.91
C TYR A 171 -22.50 2.78 -6.36
N MET A 172 -21.54 2.96 -7.27
CA MET A 172 -21.68 2.55 -8.68
C MET A 172 -21.97 1.05 -8.82
N GLN A 173 -21.31 0.21 -8.01
CA GLN A 173 -21.53 -1.24 -8.01
C GLN A 173 -22.92 -1.64 -7.49
N LEU A 174 -23.47 -0.88 -6.54
CA LEU A 174 -24.84 -1.07 -6.08
C LEU A 174 -25.85 -0.62 -7.13
N GLU A 175 -25.60 0.49 -7.82
CA GLU A 175 -26.41 0.94 -8.97
C GLU A 175 -26.42 -0.11 -10.08
N TYR A 176 -25.27 -0.71 -10.40
CA TYR A 176 -25.18 -1.83 -11.34
C TYR A 176 -26.01 -3.04 -10.90
N PHE A 177 -26.00 -3.38 -9.61
CA PHE A 177 -26.83 -4.47 -9.10
C PHE A 177 -28.33 -4.18 -9.25
N LEU A 178 -28.71 -2.92 -9.06
CA LEU A 178 -30.10 -2.46 -9.09
C LEU A 178 -30.62 -2.16 -10.49
N SER A 179 -29.75 -2.13 -11.49
CA SER A 179 -30.16 -1.83 -12.86
C SER A 179 -30.93 -3.00 -13.47
N ASN A 180 -31.82 -2.68 -14.41
CA ASN A 180 -32.59 -3.69 -15.14
C ASN A 180 -31.77 -4.39 -16.24
N GLY A 181 -30.52 -3.96 -16.46
CA GLY A 181 -29.64 -4.53 -17.47
C GLY A 181 -28.94 -5.78 -16.96
N LYS A 182 -29.20 -6.94 -17.58
CA LYS A 182 -28.61 -8.23 -17.17
C LYS A 182 -27.08 -8.19 -17.11
N GLU A 183 -26.44 -7.52 -18.08
CA GLU A 183 -24.98 -7.40 -18.15
C GLU A 183 -24.40 -6.54 -17.01
N GLU A 184 -25.05 -5.45 -16.64
CA GLU A 184 -24.63 -4.58 -15.53
C GLU A 184 -24.83 -5.28 -14.18
N HIS A 185 -25.96 -5.96 -14.01
CA HIS A 185 -26.25 -6.75 -12.83
C HIS A 185 -25.17 -7.83 -12.58
N GLU A 186 -24.77 -8.56 -13.64
CA GLU A 186 -23.73 -9.59 -13.55
C GLU A 186 -22.35 -9.00 -13.21
N LYS A 187 -22.05 -7.78 -13.69
CA LYS A 187 -20.81 -7.04 -13.37
C LYS A 187 -20.74 -6.57 -11.93
N SER A 188 -21.87 -6.46 -11.22
CA SER A 188 -21.87 -6.01 -9.83
C SER A 188 -21.06 -6.95 -8.93
N ILE A 189 -20.31 -6.39 -8.00
CA ILE A 189 -19.61 -7.16 -6.94
C ILE A 189 -20.51 -7.57 -5.78
N PHE A 190 -21.78 -7.13 -5.78
CA PHE A 190 -22.72 -7.41 -4.70
C PHE A 190 -23.57 -8.63 -4.98
N THR A 191 -24.07 -9.22 -3.89
CA THR A 191 -25.17 -10.18 -3.88
C THR A 191 -26.15 -9.79 -2.78
N ARG A 192 -27.39 -10.26 -2.88
CA ARG A 192 -28.43 -9.99 -1.89
C ARG A 192 -28.26 -10.89 -0.67
N CYS A 193 -28.39 -10.32 0.53
CA CYS A 193 -28.39 -11.11 1.76
C CYS A 193 -29.74 -11.78 1.98
N GLU A 194 -29.76 -12.93 2.67
CA GLU A 194 -30.99 -13.68 2.98
C GLU A 194 -31.97 -12.89 3.85
N LYS A 195 -31.45 -12.07 4.78
CA LYS A 195 -32.26 -11.26 5.69
C LYS A 195 -32.58 -9.89 5.11
N HIS A 196 -31.56 -9.03 4.99
CA HIS A 196 -31.72 -7.65 4.52
C HIS A 196 -30.39 -7.11 3.97
N GLY A 197 -30.47 -6.27 2.93
CA GLY A 197 -29.33 -5.58 2.36
C GLY A 197 -28.49 -6.43 1.42
N TYR A 198 -27.26 -5.96 1.17
CA TYR A 198 -26.33 -6.52 0.21
C TYR A 198 -25.01 -6.87 0.88
N ARG A 199 -24.31 -7.86 0.35
CA ARG A 199 -22.94 -8.20 0.76
C ARG A 199 -22.08 -8.39 -0.46
N LEU A 200 -20.77 -8.30 -0.28
CA LEU A 200 -19.85 -8.64 -1.35
C LEU A 200 -19.97 -10.12 -1.72
N LYS A 201 -19.75 -10.43 -3.00
CA LYS A 201 -19.53 -11.81 -3.44
C LYS A 201 -18.29 -12.38 -2.71
N ASP A 202 -18.33 -13.66 -2.34
CA ASP A 202 -17.34 -14.27 -1.44
C ASP A 202 -15.89 -14.24 -1.97
N ASN A 203 -15.73 -14.16 -3.29
CA ASN A 203 -14.42 -14.10 -3.96
C ASN A 203 -13.86 -12.68 -4.10
N VAL A 204 -14.59 -11.64 -3.68
CA VAL A 204 -14.19 -10.23 -3.84
C VAL A 204 -13.39 -9.77 -2.62
N GLN A 205 -12.16 -9.31 -2.86
CA GLN A 205 -11.30 -8.73 -1.82
C GLN A 205 -10.73 -7.38 -2.24
N PHE A 206 -10.63 -6.46 -1.28
CA PHE A 206 -10.00 -5.14 -1.48
C PHE A 206 -8.66 -5.05 -0.75
N HIS A 207 -7.66 -4.52 -1.44
CA HIS A 207 -6.28 -4.37 -0.96
C HIS A 207 -5.88 -2.91 -1.01
N LEU A 208 -5.55 -2.34 0.15
CA LEU A 208 -5.07 -0.96 0.27
C LEU A 208 -3.55 -0.94 0.08
N TYR A 209 -3.07 -0.12 -0.83
CA TYR A 209 -1.65 0.22 -0.97
C TYR A 209 -1.40 1.66 -0.53
N ILE A 210 -0.32 1.87 0.21
CA ILE A 210 0.19 3.19 0.57
C ILE A 210 1.71 3.18 0.35
N SER A 211 2.24 4.17 -0.37
CA SER A 211 3.67 4.20 -0.72
C SER A 211 4.60 4.32 0.49
N THR A 212 4.06 4.63 1.67
CA THR A 212 4.78 4.73 2.95
C THR A 212 3.82 4.47 4.12
N SER A 213 4.34 4.06 5.29
CA SER A 213 3.54 3.82 6.50
C SER A 213 2.62 5.01 6.84
N PRO A 214 1.33 4.78 7.17
CA PRO A 214 0.36 5.85 7.40
C PRO A 214 0.81 6.77 8.55
N CYS A 215 0.51 8.07 8.45
CA CYS A 215 0.86 9.00 9.52
C CYS A 215 0.18 8.61 10.85
N GLY A 216 0.82 8.90 11.97
CA GLY A 216 0.36 8.48 13.30
C GLY A 216 1.22 7.35 13.88
N ASP A 217 0.61 6.48 14.69
CA ASP A 217 1.31 5.44 15.46
C ASP A 217 2.18 4.49 14.61
N ALA A 218 1.74 4.17 13.38
CA ALA A 218 2.46 3.25 12.49
C ALA A 218 3.84 3.77 12.04
N ARG A 219 4.11 5.06 12.24
CA ARG A 219 5.38 5.72 11.88
C ARG A 219 6.21 6.14 13.11
N ILE A 220 5.79 5.80 14.33
CA ILE A 220 6.51 6.16 15.56
C ILE A 220 7.57 5.11 15.91
N PHE A 221 8.61 5.06 15.07
CA PHE A 221 9.80 4.22 15.27
C PHE A 221 11.01 4.73 14.49
N SER A 222 12.21 4.32 14.89
CA SER A 222 13.43 4.60 14.15
C SER A 222 13.62 3.52 13.08
N PRO A 223 13.65 3.83 11.77
CA PRO A 223 13.83 2.81 10.72
C PRO A 223 15.21 2.11 10.72
N HIS A 224 16.12 2.56 11.60
CA HIS A 224 17.49 2.07 11.76
C HIS A 224 17.65 1.25 13.06
N GLU A 225 16.59 1.14 13.87
CA GLU A 225 16.56 0.15 14.95
C GLU A 225 16.36 -1.21 14.28
N ALA A 226 17.48 -1.91 14.02
CA ALA A 226 17.44 -3.35 13.83
C ALA A 226 16.77 -3.93 15.08
N GLY A 227 15.91 -4.95 14.91
CA GLY A 227 15.16 -5.58 15.99
C GLY A 227 16.07 -6.21 17.04
N VAL A 228 16.65 -5.38 17.90
CA VAL A 228 17.35 -5.79 19.10
C VAL A 228 16.25 -5.93 20.14
N GLU A 229 15.77 -7.17 20.27
CA GLU A 229 15.13 -7.59 21.50
C GLU A 229 16.05 -7.20 22.66
N ASP A 230 15.48 -6.47 23.62
CA ASP A 230 15.97 -6.33 24.99
C ASP A 230 17.06 -5.29 25.35
N GLN A 231 17.65 -4.55 24.41
CA GLN A 231 18.40 -3.31 24.75
C GLN A 231 17.58 -2.06 24.49
N GLY A 232 16.55 -1.87 25.33
CA GLY A 232 15.87 -0.61 25.59
C GLY A 232 15.74 0.34 24.40
N ASP A 233 14.69 0.16 23.59
CA ASP A 233 14.26 1.09 22.55
C ASP A 233 14.40 2.56 23.02
N ARG A 234 15.29 3.29 22.33
CA ARG A 234 15.70 4.67 22.65
C ARG A 234 14.89 5.70 21.85
N HIS A 235 13.84 5.29 21.14
CA HIS A 235 13.03 6.21 20.37
C HIS A 235 12.41 7.28 21.31
N PRO A 236 12.57 8.59 21.03
CA PRO A 236 12.12 9.66 21.92
C PRO A 236 10.63 9.56 22.29
N ASN A 237 9.83 8.98 21.38
CA ASN A 237 8.38 8.82 21.54
C ASN A 237 7.95 7.38 21.92
N ARG A 238 8.83 6.52 22.44
CA ARG A 238 8.47 5.13 22.84
C ARG A 238 7.27 5.09 23.78
N LYS A 239 7.24 5.97 24.79
CA LYS A 239 6.15 6.09 25.78
C LYS A 239 4.80 6.51 25.16
N ALA A 240 4.82 7.08 23.96
CA ALA A 240 3.63 7.56 23.25
C ALA A 240 3.12 6.59 22.16
N ARG A 241 3.72 5.40 22.04
CA ARG A 241 3.24 4.36 21.11
C ARG A 241 1.87 3.84 21.53
N GLY A 242 1.05 3.51 20.54
CA GLY A 242 -0.35 3.10 20.72
C GLY A 242 -1.32 4.24 21.00
N GLN A 243 -0.85 5.44 21.35
CA GLN A 243 -1.72 6.59 21.62
C GLN A 243 -2.36 7.15 20.34
N LEU A 244 -3.56 7.69 20.49
CA LEU A 244 -4.24 8.44 19.42
C LEU A 244 -3.49 9.72 19.09
N ARG A 245 -3.51 10.11 17.82
CA ARG A 245 -2.76 11.26 17.31
C ARG A 245 -3.60 12.11 16.37
N THR A 246 -3.38 13.41 16.41
CA THR A 246 -4.01 14.37 15.49
C THR A 246 -2.97 14.96 14.56
N LYS A 247 -3.40 15.23 13.34
CA LYS A 247 -2.61 15.91 12.32
C LYS A 247 -2.35 17.35 12.75
N ILE A 248 -1.21 17.86 12.34
CA ILE A 248 -0.86 19.26 12.53
C ILE A 248 -1.40 20.03 11.32
N GLU A 249 -2.23 21.02 11.58
CA GLU A 249 -2.68 21.95 10.56
C GLU A 249 -1.48 22.60 9.86
N SER A 250 -1.54 22.75 8.54
CA SER A 250 -0.43 23.24 7.72
C SER A 250 0.86 22.40 7.78
N GLY A 251 0.83 21.21 8.38
CA GLY A 251 1.93 20.25 8.44
C GLY A 251 1.56 18.86 7.94
N GLU A 252 2.56 17.99 7.80
CA GLU A 252 2.39 16.59 7.40
C GLU A 252 2.56 15.60 8.58
N GLY A 253 2.92 16.14 9.75
CA GLY A 253 3.18 15.39 10.98
C GLY A 253 1.93 15.18 11.82
N THR A 254 2.12 14.50 12.95
CA THR A 254 1.06 14.27 13.94
C THR A 254 1.59 14.49 15.35
N ILE A 255 0.72 14.92 16.26
CA ILE A 255 1.00 15.00 17.70
C ILE A 255 0.08 14.06 18.48
N PRO A 256 0.48 13.56 19.66
CA PRO A 256 -0.44 12.85 20.55
C PRO A 256 -1.64 13.74 20.92
N VAL A 257 -2.81 13.11 21.04
CA VAL A 257 -3.99 13.77 21.59
C VAL A 257 -3.71 14.12 23.05
N ARG A 258 -4.02 15.36 23.45
CA ARG A 258 -3.90 15.78 24.85
C ARG A 258 -5.05 15.16 25.66
N SER A 259 -4.79 14.80 26.91
CA SER A 259 -5.80 14.30 27.85
C SER A 259 -6.82 15.35 28.32
N SER A 260 -6.71 16.60 27.86
CA SER A 260 -7.72 17.63 28.10
C SER A 260 -8.92 17.42 27.20
N ASN A 261 -10.11 17.34 27.79
CA ASN A 261 -11.43 17.13 27.13
C ASN A 261 -11.90 18.30 26.24
N THR A 262 -10.99 19.06 25.63
CA THR A 262 -11.36 20.19 24.78
C THR A 262 -11.92 19.67 23.46
N ILE A 263 -13.25 19.69 23.36
CA ILE A 263 -13.99 19.40 22.13
C ILE A 263 -13.85 20.61 21.21
N GLN A 264 -13.67 20.38 19.92
CA GLN A 264 -13.63 21.46 18.93
C GLN A 264 -15.02 22.06 18.74
N THR A 265 -15.12 23.38 18.72
CA THR A 265 -16.33 24.08 18.29
C THR A 265 -16.14 24.64 16.88
N TRP A 266 -17.23 24.78 16.13
CA TRP A 266 -17.20 25.26 14.74
C TRP A 266 -16.69 26.70 14.66
N ASP A 267 -17.25 27.57 15.50
CA ASP A 267 -16.88 28.98 15.64
C ASP A 267 -15.44 29.14 16.16
N GLY A 268 -15.03 28.34 17.13
CA GLY A 268 -13.67 28.34 17.67
C GLY A 268 -12.64 28.05 16.58
N VAL A 269 -12.84 26.97 15.80
CA VAL A 269 -11.92 26.63 14.71
C VAL A 269 -11.91 27.68 13.61
N LEU A 270 -13.06 28.25 13.25
CA LEU A 270 -13.11 29.35 12.27
C LEU A 270 -12.42 30.63 12.78
N GLN A 271 -12.37 30.85 14.10
CA GLN A 271 -11.67 31.97 14.73
C GLN A 271 -10.18 31.69 14.96
N GLY A 272 -9.65 30.57 14.46
CA GLY A 272 -8.23 30.22 14.53
C GLY A 272 -7.86 29.25 15.63
N GLU A 273 -8.83 28.65 16.34
CA GLU A 273 -8.53 27.44 17.10
C GLU A 273 -8.08 26.33 16.15
N ARG A 274 -7.16 25.50 16.65
CA ARG A 274 -6.53 24.50 15.82
C ARG A 274 -7.52 23.43 15.36
N LEU A 275 -7.59 23.20 14.05
CA LEU A 275 -8.31 22.06 13.49
C LEU A 275 -7.60 20.73 13.82
N LEU A 276 -8.31 19.83 14.49
CA LEU A 276 -7.87 18.49 14.87
C LEU A 276 -8.51 17.46 13.94
N THR A 277 -7.68 16.91 13.06
CA THR A 277 -8.02 15.75 12.22
C THR A 277 -7.26 14.53 12.70
N MET A 278 -7.93 13.40 12.95
CA MET A 278 -7.28 12.16 13.39
C MET A 278 -6.22 11.67 12.39
N SER A 279 -5.17 11.03 12.90
CA SER A 279 -4.10 10.45 12.09
C SER A 279 -4.61 9.33 11.18
N CYS A 280 -3.90 9.05 10.08
CA CYS A 280 -4.29 7.98 9.17
C CYS A 280 -4.20 6.61 9.84
N SER A 281 -3.24 6.39 10.74
CA SER A 281 -3.14 5.15 11.54
C SER A 281 -4.41 4.92 12.37
N ASP A 282 -4.93 5.96 13.01
CA ASP A 282 -6.15 5.89 13.82
C ASP A 282 -7.40 5.69 12.94
N LYS A 283 -7.45 6.35 11.78
CA LYS A 283 -8.54 6.17 10.82
C LYS A 283 -8.59 4.76 10.23
N ILE A 284 -7.43 4.17 9.90
CA ILE A 284 -7.37 2.80 9.38
C ILE A 284 -7.72 1.79 10.49
N ALA A 285 -7.25 1.98 11.73
CA ALA A 285 -7.68 1.16 12.86
C ALA A 285 -9.20 1.22 13.07
N ARG A 286 -9.80 2.41 12.93
CA ARG A 286 -11.27 2.56 12.91
C ARG A 286 -11.91 1.76 11.78
N TRP A 287 -11.37 1.80 10.57
CA TRP A 287 -11.90 1.01 9.45
C TRP A 287 -11.78 -0.50 9.68
N ASN A 288 -10.78 -0.94 10.43
CA ASN A 288 -10.66 -2.34 10.86
C ASN A 288 -11.70 -2.75 11.91
N VAL A 289 -12.52 -1.84 12.44
CA VAL A 289 -13.63 -2.17 13.33
C VAL A 289 -14.97 -1.94 12.63
N VAL A 290 -15.22 -0.72 12.14
CA VAL A 290 -16.53 -0.33 11.58
C VAL A 290 -16.65 -0.53 10.08
N GLY A 291 -15.62 -1.10 9.45
CA GLY A 291 -15.53 -1.24 8.01
C GLY A 291 -15.17 0.06 7.26
N ILE A 292 -14.82 -0.11 6.00
CA ILE A 292 -14.34 0.97 5.11
C ILE A 292 -15.48 1.76 4.48
N GLN A 293 -16.69 1.19 4.43
CA GLN A 293 -17.88 1.71 3.75
C GLN A 293 -18.47 2.97 4.42
N GLY A 294 -18.26 3.14 5.72
CA GLY A 294 -18.83 4.25 6.48
C GLY A 294 -20.34 4.12 6.72
N SER A 295 -20.89 5.07 7.46
CA SER A 295 -22.26 4.97 8.00
C SER A 295 -23.36 4.97 6.95
N LEU A 296 -23.28 5.80 5.91
CA LEU A 296 -24.34 5.87 4.90
C LEU A 296 -24.44 4.59 4.08
N MET A 297 -23.30 4.02 3.68
CA MET A 297 -23.27 2.78 2.90
C MET A 297 -23.65 1.55 3.76
N SER A 298 -23.44 1.59 5.07
CA SER A 298 -23.84 0.48 5.96
C SER A 298 -25.35 0.33 6.14
N TYR A 299 -26.17 1.30 5.70
CA TYR A 299 -27.62 1.08 5.60
C TYR A 299 -27.99 0.07 4.52
N PHE A 300 -27.16 -0.05 3.49
CA PHE A 300 -27.40 -0.93 2.35
C PHE A 300 -26.61 -2.23 2.45
N THR A 301 -25.39 -2.17 3.00
CA THR A 301 -24.41 -3.26 2.91
C THR A 301 -23.97 -3.78 4.26
N GLU A 302 -23.63 -5.07 4.33
CA GLU A 302 -22.84 -5.63 5.43
C GLU A 302 -21.45 -4.94 5.53
N PRO A 303 -20.78 -4.97 6.69
CA PRO A 303 -19.48 -4.32 6.86
C PRO A 303 -18.43 -4.85 5.88
N ILE A 304 -17.73 -3.92 5.21
CA ILE A 304 -16.68 -4.26 4.25
C ILE A 304 -15.33 -3.91 4.85
N TYR A 305 -14.36 -4.82 4.79
CA TYR A 305 -13.03 -4.63 5.34
C TYR A 305 -11.96 -4.76 4.26
N PHE A 306 -10.82 -4.07 4.45
CA PHE A 306 -9.64 -4.36 3.65
C PHE A 306 -9.12 -5.74 4.01
N SER A 307 -8.80 -6.53 2.99
CA SER A 307 -8.16 -7.84 3.14
C SER A 307 -6.64 -7.72 3.27
N SER A 308 -6.06 -6.61 2.81
CA SER A 308 -4.62 -6.36 2.89
C SER A 308 -4.31 -4.87 3.01
N ILE A 309 -3.26 -4.54 3.75
CA ILE A 309 -2.64 -3.22 3.83
C ILE A 309 -1.17 -3.38 3.47
N ILE A 310 -0.78 -2.83 2.32
CA ILE A 310 0.53 -3.01 1.70
C ILE A 310 1.28 -1.68 1.70
N LEU A 311 2.52 -1.69 2.20
CA LEU A 311 3.35 -0.50 2.30
C LEU A 311 4.52 -0.52 1.31
N GLY A 312 4.66 0.56 0.55
CA GLY A 312 5.79 0.76 -0.35
C GLY A 312 7.12 1.11 0.34
N SER A 313 7.06 1.60 1.59
CA SER A 313 8.23 1.96 2.40
C SER A 313 7.85 2.10 3.88
N LEU A 314 8.87 2.15 4.76
CA LEU A 314 8.70 2.25 6.22
C LEU A 314 7.79 1.15 6.79
N TYR A 315 7.82 -0.04 6.19
CA TYR A 315 7.18 -1.22 6.75
C TYR A 315 7.97 -1.71 7.97
N HIS A 316 7.24 -1.95 9.06
CA HIS A 316 7.75 -2.65 10.23
C HIS A 316 6.59 -3.42 10.87
N ALA A 317 6.69 -4.74 10.93
CA ALA A 317 5.65 -5.67 11.35
C ALA A 317 5.04 -5.27 12.71
N ASP A 318 5.85 -5.08 13.74
CA ASP A 318 5.37 -4.76 15.11
C ASP A 318 4.72 -3.37 15.23
N HIS A 319 5.24 -2.37 14.53
CA HIS A 319 4.67 -1.02 14.59
C HIS A 319 3.39 -0.89 13.76
N LEU A 320 3.34 -1.57 12.61
CA LEU A 320 2.16 -1.56 11.77
C LEU A 320 1.02 -2.37 12.41
N SER A 321 1.28 -3.60 12.88
CA SER A 321 0.26 -4.41 13.57
C SER A 321 -0.29 -3.73 14.81
N ARG A 322 0.57 -3.15 15.65
CA ARG A 322 0.16 -2.30 16.78
C ARG A 322 -0.80 -1.21 16.36
N ALA A 323 -0.41 -0.41 15.36
CA ALA A 323 -1.19 0.73 14.94
C ALA A 323 -2.52 0.34 14.28
N MET A 324 -2.54 -0.76 13.50
CA MET A 324 -3.70 -1.17 12.71
C MET A 324 -4.77 -1.92 13.52
N TYR A 325 -4.39 -2.70 14.53
CA TYR A 325 -5.36 -3.46 15.34
C TYR A 325 -4.88 -3.83 16.75
N GLN A 326 -3.60 -4.13 16.99
CA GLN A 326 -3.21 -4.77 18.26
C GLN A 326 -3.38 -3.85 19.48
N ARG A 327 -3.26 -2.52 19.31
CA ARG A 327 -3.48 -1.55 20.39
C ARG A 327 -4.93 -1.42 20.87
N ILE A 328 -5.88 -2.04 20.15
CA ILE A 328 -7.30 -2.09 20.47
C ILE A 328 -7.79 -3.55 20.44
N ALA A 329 -6.90 -4.51 20.71
CA ALA A 329 -7.22 -5.93 20.67
C ALA A 329 -8.29 -6.33 21.71
N ASP A 330 -8.37 -5.60 22.82
CA ASP A 330 -9.31 -5.83 23.92
C ASP A 330 -10.69 -5.17 23.68
N ILE A 331 -11.02 -4.86 22.42
CA ILE A 331 -12.33 -4.31 22.08
C ILE A 331 -13.41 -5.39 22.22
N GLU A 332 -14.46 -5.09 22.98
CA GLU A 332 -15.56 -6.01 23.27
C GLU A 332 -16.91 -5.43 22.82
N HIS A 333 -17.95 -6.26 22.86
CA HIS A 333 -19.35 -5.86 22.61
C HIS A 333 -19.63 -5.23 21.24
N LEU A 334 -18.93 -5.67 20.19
CA LEU A 334 -19.26 -5.28 18.82
C LEU A 334 -20.61 -5.88 18.39
N PRO A 335 -21.45 -5.13 17.64
CA PRO A 335 -22.65 -5.71 17.04
C PRO A 335 -22.30 -6.87 16.12
N GLN A 336 -23.20 -7.85 15.97
CA GLN A 336 -22.93 -9.18 15.37
C GLN A 336 -22.22 -9.16 14.01
N GLN A 337 -22.44 -8.14 13.18
CA GLN A 337 -21.85 -8.04 11.84
C GLN A 337 -20.45 -7.40 11.83
N PHE A 338 -20.05 -6.74 12.90
CA PHE A 338 -18.77 -6.04 13.01
C PHE A 338 -17.76 -6.87 13.77
N THR A 339 -16.51 -6.76 13.35
CA THR A 339 -15.37 -7.46 13.96
C THR A 339 -14.14 -6.56 13.97
N LEU A 340 -13.15 -6.92 14.78
CA LEU A 340 -11.79 -6.39 14.65
C LEU A 340 -11.05 -7.13 13.54
N ASN A 341 -11.11 -6.59 12.33
CA ASN A 341 -10.40 -7.11 11.16
C ASN A 341 -8.87 -7.05 11.33
N ARG A 342 -8.22 -8.18 11.09
CA ARG A 342 -6.75 -8.34 11.11
C ARG A 342 -6.26 -8.67 9.69
N PRO A 343 -6.05 -7.65 8.84
CA PRO A 343 -5.72 -7.84 7.43
C PRO A 343 -4.27 -8.33 7.26
N LEU A 344 -3.95 -8.84 6.07
CA LEU A 344 -2.56 -9.05 5.66
C LEU A 344 -1.81 -7.72 5.77
N LEU A 345 -0.68 -7.71 6.48
CA LEU A 345 0.21 -6.55 6.56
C LEU A 345 1.53 -6.90 5.89
N SER A 346 1.86 -6.25 4.77
CA SER A 346 3.08 -6.55 4.03
C SER A 346 3.82 -5.29 3.57
N GLY A 347 5.14 -5.35 3.55
CA GLY A 347 5.94 -4.48 2.71
C GLY A 347 5.96 -5.00 1.27
N LYS A 348 6.27 -4.14 0.30
CA LYS A 348 6.71 -4.62 -1.01
C LYS A 348 8.11 -5.26 -0.91
N HIS A 349 8.34 -6.33 -1.63
CA HIS A 349 9.67 -6.88 -1.83
C HIS A 349 10.41 -5.93 -2.79
N ASN A 350 11.73 -5.88 -2.68
CA ASN A 350 12.50 -5.40 -3.82
C ASN A 350 12.52 -6.55 -4.83
N PRO A 351 12.19 -6.31 -6.11
CA PRO A 351 11.96 -7.38 -7.08
C PRO A 351 13.16 -8.31 -7.15
N SER A 352 12.92 -9.60 -6.92
CA SER A 352 13.69 -10.68 -7.50
C SER A 352 13.18 -10.84 -8.94
N PRO A 353 14.01 -10.79 -9.98
CA PRO A 353 13.55 -10.74 -11.38
C PRO A 353 13.00 -12.07 -11.94
N HIS A 354 12.53 -13.00 -11.09
CA HIS A 354 12.08 -14.33 -11.51
C HIS A 354 10.67 -14.39 -12.13
N PHE A 355 10.21 -13.31 -12.76
CA PHE A 355 9.07 -13.36 -13.68
C PHE A 355 9.27 -12.38 -14.84
N CYS A 356 10.45 -12.42 -15.47
CA CYS A 356 10.54 -12.02 -16.88
C CYS A 356 10.17 -13.25 -17.70
N PHE A 357 9.14 -13.13 -18.51
CA PHE A 357 8.60 -14.17 -19.38
C PHE A 357 9.70 -14.91 -20.14
N LEU A 358 9.62 -16.25 -20.16
CA LEU A 358 10.30 -17.08 -21.15
C LEU A 358 9.89 -16.57 -22.54
N SER A 359 10.73 -15.74 -23.14
CA SER A 359 10.67 -15.48 -24.58
C SER A 359 11.02 -16.80 -25.27
N HIS A 360 10.04 -17.40 -25.93
CA HIS A 360 10.25 -18.52 -26.83
C HIS A 360 11.37 -18.19 -27.83
N THR A 361 12.46 -18.93 -27.76
CA THR A 361 13.38 -19.13 -28.87
C THR A 361 12.70 -19.99 -29.93
N PRO A 362 12.63 -19.58 -31.21
CA PRO A 362 12.37 -20.52 -32.29
C PRO A 362 13.68 -21.26 -32.60
N GLU A 363 13.73 -22.55 -32.28
CA GLU A 363 14.68 -23.49 -32.90
C GLU A 363 14.14 -23.95 -34.27
N GLY A 364 15.06 -24.12 -35.23
CA GLY A 364 14.85 -24.87 -36.49
C GLY A 364 14.75 -23.97 -37.73
N GLY A 365 15.60 -24.07 -38.75
CA GLY A 365 16.56 -25.11 -39.05
C GLY A 365 17.48 -24.73 -40.22
N ASN A 366 18.65 -25.36 -40.19
CA ASN A 366 19.69 -25.35 -41.21
C ASN A 366 19.16 -25.71 -42.61
N LYS A 367 19.44 -24.87 -43.63
CA LYS A 367 19.77 -25.37 -44.97
C LYS A 367 20.94 -24.58 -45.54
N LYS A 368 22.05 -25.31 -45.72
CA LYS A 368 23.19 -25.01 -46.61
C LYS A 368 22.69 -24.52 -47.98
N ILE A 369 23.44 -23.64 -48.65
CA ILE A 369 24.03 -23.87 -49.99
C ILE A 369 24.91 -22.67 -50.41
N LYS A 370 26.19 -23.00 -50.64
CA LYS A 370 27.20 -22.53 -51.61
C LYS A 370 27.52 -21.04 -51.82
N LYS A 371 28.82 -20.78 -51.61
CA LYS A 371 29.69 -19.80 -52.30
C LYS A 371 29.52 -19.80 -53.82
N THR A 372 29.52 -18.59 -54.38
CA THR A 372 30.24 -18.06 -55.58
C THR A 372 29.88 -16.57 -55.61
N GLY A 373 30.77 -15.58 -55.63
CA GLY A 373 32.00 -15.46 -56.39
C GLY A 373 31.77 -14.49 -57.55
N CYS A 374 31.86 -13.19 -57.28
CA CYS A 374 32.45 -12.10 -58.08
C CYS A 374 32.13 -10.76 -57.42
#